data_AF-A0A7R8V3U2-F1
#
_entry.id   AF-A0A7R8V3U2-F1
#
_cell.length_a   1.000
_cell.length_b   1.000
_cell.length_c   1.000
_cell.angle_alpha   90.00
_cell.angle_beta   90.00
_cell.angle_gamma   90.00
#
_symmetry.space_group_name_H-M   'P 1'
#
loop_
_entity.id
_entity.type
_entity.pdbx_description
1 polymer ?
#
loop_
_entity_poly.entity_id
_entity_poly.type
_entity_poly.pdbx_seq_one_letter_code
_entity_poly.pdbx_strand_id
1 'polypeptide(L)'
;MWVNNIMFKYEEGSPTHVVMIDFQGSAFVSLGLDVNYFLAMSPSPHVLMNKKEELIEKAYFLGLKNTLEKHAFKMIPSLSDIKGEVK
;
A
#
# COMPACT_ATOMS: atom_id res chain seq x y z
N MET A 1 6.12 2.34 -4.24
CA MET A 1 5.64 3.73 -4.38
C MET A 1 6.16 4.64 -3.26
N TRP A 2 6.57 5.87 -3.55
CA TRP A 2 6.98 6.88 -2.56
C TRP A 2 5.83 7.83 -2.25
N VAL A 3 5.64 8.25 -0.99
CA VAL A 3 4.52 9.10 -0.58
C VAL A 3 4.47 10.45 -1.31
N ASN A 4 5.59 10.99 -1.78
CA ASN A 4 5.58 12.25 -2.53
C ASN A 4 4.98 12.11 -3.93
N ASN A 5 4.81 10.89 -4.43
CA ASN A 5 4.10 10.61 -5.68
C ASN A 5 2.60 10.40 -5.44
N ILE A 6 2.09 10.81 -4.27
CA ILE A 6 0.68 10.76 -3.89
C ILE A 6 0.23 12.17 -3.54
N MET A 7 -0.76 12.68 -4.27
CA MET A 7 -1.39 13.96 -3.96
C MET A 7 -2.71 13.75 -3.24
N PHE A 8 -2.95 14.55 -2.22
CA PHE A 8 -4.18 14.55 -1.43
C PHE A 8 -4.92 15.88 -1.63
N LYS A 9 -6.22 15.81 -1.95
CA LYS A 9 -7.11 16.97 -1.88
C LYS A 9 -7.61 17.10 -0.45
N TYR A 10 -7.54 18.30 0.13
CA TYR A 10 -8.03 18.57 1.48
C TYR A 10 -9.24 19.49 1.46
N GLU A 11 -10.24 19.18 2.29
CA GLU A 11 -11.38 20.04 2.61
C GLU A 11 -11.51 20.07 4.13
N GLU A 12 -11.67 21.26 4.72
CA GLU A 12 -11.76 21.44 6.19
C GLU A 12 -10.63 20.75 6.99
N GLY A 13 -9.41 20.71 6.41
CA GLY A 13 -8.25 20.09 7.04
C GLY A 13 -8.18 18.56 6.93
N SER A 14 -9.15 17.92 6.29
CA SER A 14 -9.20 16.45 6.11
C SER A 14 -9.00 16.05 4.65
N PRO A 15 -8.26 14.97 4.35
CA PRO A 15 -8.09 14.49 2.99
C PRO A 15 -9.40 13.88 2.47
N THR A 16 -9.92 14.38 1.35
CA THR A 16 -11.16 13.90 0.73
C THR A 16 -10.92 13.07 -0.52
N HIS A 17 -9.81 13.32 -1.23
CA HIS A 17 -9.46 12.60 -2.45
C HIS A 17 -7.96 12.33 -2.49
N VAL A 18 -7.59 11.26 -3.18
CA VAL A 18 -6.20 10.87 -3.38
C VAL A 18 -5.98 10.52 -4.85
N VAL A 19 -4.87 10.97 -5.41
CA VAL A 19 -4.40 10.58 -6.74
C VAL A 19 -2.93 10.20 -6.68
N MET A 20 -2.58 9.12 -7.38
CA MET A 20 -1.20 8.70 -7.58
C MET A 20 -0.68 9.32 -8.88
N ILE A 21 0.53 9.83 -8.85
CA ILE A 21 1.20 10.45 -10.00
C ILE A 21 2.56 9.82 -10.24
N ASP A 22 3.22 10.24 -11.31
CA ASP A 22 4.59 9.85 -11.64
C ASP A 22 4.78 8.32 -11.75
N PHE A 23 4.24 7.76 -12.84
CA PHE A 23 4.28 6.33 -13.18
C PHE A 23 5.51 5.92 -14.01
N GLN A 24 6.57 6.74 -14.03
CA GLN A 24 7.75 6.48 -14.86
C GLN A 24 8.47 5.15 -14.53
N GLY A 25 8.28 4.62 -13.31
CA GLY A 25 8.85 3.36 -12.84
C GLY A 25 7.87 2.19 -12.74
N SER A 26 6.66 2.30 -13.31
CA SER A 26 5.66 1.23 -13.23
C SER A 26 6.06 0.01 -14.06
N ALA A 27 5.99 -1.17 -13.46
CA ALA A 27 6.32 -2.45 -14.08
C ALA A 27 5.43 -3.59 -13.55
N PHE A 28 5.33 -4.68 -14.30
CA PHE A 28 4.69 -5.91 -13.82
C PHE A 28 5.68 -6.73 -12.98
N VAL A 29 5.47 -6.72 -11.67
CA VAL A 29 6.38 -7.32 -10.67
C VAL A 29 5.55 -7.92 -9.52
N SER A 30 6.23 -8.59 -8.59
CA SER A 30 5.59 -9.05 -7.34
C SER A 30 5.03 -7.87 -6.54
N LEU A 31 3.88 -8.09 -5.92
CA LEU A 31 3.14 -7.14 -5.08
C LEU A 31 4.01 -6.62 -3.93
N GLY A 32 4.86 -7.48 -3.38
CA GLY A 32 5.78 -7.16 -2.30
C GLY A 32 6.82 -6.12 -2.67
N LEU A 33 7.19 -5.97 -3.95
CA LEU A 33 8.14 -4.92 -4.34
C LEU A 33 7.56 -3.54 -4.00
N ASP A 34 6.28 -3.32 -4.32
CA ASP A 34 5.61 -2.06 -4.03
C ASP A 34 5.47 -1.78 -2.54
N VAL A 35 5.10 -2.80 -1.75
CA VAL A 35 4.92 -2.68 -0.30
C VAL A 35 6.24 -2.42 0.40
N ASN A 36 7.28 -3.20 0.11
CA ASN A 36 8.60 -3.01 0.72
C ASN A 36 9.16 -1.64 0.36
N TYR A 37 9.05 -1.23 -0.90
CA TYR A 37 9.48 0.10 -1.31
C TYR A 37 8.74 1.20 -0.55
N PHE A 38 7.41 1.08 -0.42
CA PHE A 38 6.62 2.05 0.34
C PHE A 38 7.06 2.12 1.80
N LEU A 39 7.16 0.96 2.47
CA LEU A 39 7.55 0.86 3.88
C LEU A 39 8.98 1.38 4.15
N ALA A 40 9.89 1.25 3.18
CA ALA A 40 11.25 1.75 3.30
C ALA A 40 11.36 3.27 3.09
N MET A 41 10.55 3.84 2.19
CA MET A 41 10.73 5.22 1.72
C MET A 41 9.72 6.24 2.27
N SER A 42 8.61 5.79 2.85
CA SER A 42 7.46 6.67 3.13
C SER A 42 7.16 6.89 4.62
N PRO A 43 7.02 5.86 5.48
CA PRO A 43 6.74 6.08 6.89
C PRO A 43 7.92 6.73 7.61
N SER A 44 7.63 7.54 8.63
CA SER A 44 8.67 7.93 9.58
C SER A 44 9.18 6.70 10.35
N PRO A 45 10.42 6.72 10.87
CA PRO A 45 10.96 5.59 11.63
C PRO A 45 10.08 5.16 12.80
N HIS A 46 9.45 6.12 13.49
CA HIS A 46 8.52 5.84 14.58
C HIS A 46 7.27 5.10 14.10
N VAL A 47 6.69 5.51 12.97
CA VAL A 47 5.53 4.81 12.40
C VAL A 47 5.93 3.43 11.94
N LEU A 48 7.05 3.28 11.23
CA LEU A 48 7.52 1.98 10.77
C LEU A 48 7.74 1.03 11.96
N MET A 49 8.40 1.48 13.02
CA MET A 49 8.70 0.62 14.18
C MET A 49 7.44 0.18 14.95
N ASN A 50 6.44 1.05 15.08
CA ASN A 50 5.29 0.80 15.95
C ASN A 50 4.02 0.37 15.20
N LYS A 51 3.97 0.54 13.88
CA LYS A 51 2.77 0.36 13.06
C LYS A 51 2.99 -0.51 11.82
N LYS A 52 4.15 -1.15 11.65
CA LYS A 52 4.43 -2.02 10.49
C LYS A 52 3.37 -3.10 10.31
N GLU A 53 3.04 -3.87 11.35
CA GLU A 53 2.00 -4.89 11.22
C GLU A 53 0.64 -4.28 10.87
N GLU A 54 0.27 -3.17 11.48
CA GLU A 54 -1.00 -2.50 11.20
C GLU A 54 -1.09 -2.01 9.73
N LEU A 55 0.00 -1.45 9.21
CA LEU A 55 0.10 -1.02 7.81
C LEU A 55 0.00 -2.20 6.84
N ILE A 56 0.62 -3.34 7.15
CA ILE A 56 0.59 -4.53 6.30
C ILE A 56 -0.79 -5.20 6.35
N GLU A 57 -1.28 -5.49 7.56
CA GLU A 57 -2.48 -6.31 7.74
C GLU A 57 -3.75 -5.51 7.48
N LYS A 58 -3.88 -4.32 8.06
CA LYS A 58 -5.14 -3.57 8.02
C LYS A 58 -5.22 -2.63 6.83
N ALA A 59 -4.13 -1.95 6.47
CA ALA A 59 -4.16 -1.01 5.36
C ALA A 59 -3.94 -1.72 4.01
N TYR A 60 -2.82 -2.42 3.85
CA TYR A 60 -2.48 -3.02 2.56
C TYR A 60 -3.28 -4.29 2.25
N PHE A 61 -3.23 -5.32 3.11
CA PHE A 61 -3.85 -6.62 2.83
C PHE A 61 -5.37 -6.52 2.70
N LEU A 62 -6.07 -5.86 3.64
CA LEU A 62 -7.52 -5.70 3.52
C LEU A 62 -7.90 -4.84 2.30
N GLY A 63 -7.14 -3.78 2.00
CA GLY A 63 -7.37 -2.96 0.81
C GLY A 63 -7.25 -3.77 -0.49
N LEU A 64 -6.18 -4.57 -0.59
CA LEU A 64 -5.94 -5.48 -1.72
C LEU A 64 -7.06 -6.51 -1.84
N LYS A 65 -7.36 -7.23 -0.76
CA LYS A 65 -8.40 -8.26 -0.70
C LYS A 65 -9.75 -7.70 -1.13
N ASN A 66 -10.20 -6.62 -0.51
CA ASN A 66 -11.50 -6.01 -0.80
C ASN A 66 -11.59 -5.55 -2.26
N THR A 67 -10.49 -5.03 -2.82
CA THR A 67 -10.42 -4.60 -4.22
C THR A 67 -10.53 -5.80 -5.17
N LEU A 68 -9.77 -6.86 -4.92
CA LEU A 68 -9.81 -8.08 -5.74
C LEU A 68 -11.18 -8.75 -5.68
N GLU A 69 -11.80 -8.84 -4.50
CA GLU A 69 -13.16 -9.35 -4.31
C GLU A 69 -14.20 -8.53 -5.08
N LYS A 70 -14.14 -7.20 -4.96
CA LYS A 70 -15.03 -6.28 -5.68
C LYS A 70 -14.95 -6.45 -7.21
N HIS A 71 -13.79 -6.82 -7.72
CA HIS A 71 -13.56 -7.07 -9.15
C HIS A 71 -13.68 -8.55 -9.54
N ALA A 72 -14.20 -9.41 -8.66
CA ALA A 72 -14.43 -10.84 -8.88
C ALA A 72 -13.17 -11.61 -9.33
N PHE A 73 -12.00 -11.23 -8.84
CA PHE A 73 -10.77 -11.99 -9.06
C PHE A 73 -10.86 -13.35 -8.35
N LYS A 74 -10.49 -14.42 -9.06
CA LYS A 74 -10.58 -15.80 -8.54
C LYS A 74 -9.49 -16.14 -7.52
N MET A 75 -8.30 -15.54 -7.70
CA MET A 75 -7.13 -15.82 -6.87
C MET A 75 -6.85 -14.59 -6.02
N ILE A 76 -7.09 -14.72 -4.72
CA ILE A 76 -6.85 -13.67 -3.73
C ILE A 76 -5.74 -14.17 -2.81
N PRO A 77 -4.61 -13.46 -2.71
CA PRO A 77 -3.53 -13.84 -1.80
C PRO A 77 -4.03 -13.91 -0.36
N SER A 78 -3.50 -14.86 0.42
CA SER A 78 -3.69 -14.93 1.86
C SER A 78 -2.80 -13.93 2.58
N LEU A 79 -3.09 -13.68 3.87
CA LEU A 79 -2.21 -12.82 4.67
C LEU A 79 -0.80 -13.41 4.80
N SER A 80 -0.67 -14.74 4.86
CA SER A 80 0.63 -15.41 4.88
C SER A 80 1.41 -15.19 3.59
N ASP A 81 0.74 -15.15 2.44
CA ASP A 81 1.40 -14.86 1.16
C ASP A 81 1.99 -13.45 1.17
N ILE A 82 1.22 -12.46 1.61
CA ILE A 82 1.68 -11.07 1.72
C ILE A 82 2.84 -10.95 2.72
N LYS A 83 2.75 -11.59 3.89
CA LYS A 83 3.83 -11.57 4.88
C LYS A 83 5.10 -12.26 4.38
N GLY A 84 4.99 -13.26 3.51
CA GLY A 84 6.12 -13.91 2.86
C GLY A 84 6.88 -13.00 1.90
N GLU A 85 6.23 -11.99 1.33
CA GLU A 85 6.86 -11.03 0.43
C GLU A 85 7.42 -9.79 1.13
N VAL A 86 6.96 -9.45 2.34
CA VAL A 86 7.43 -8.29 3.11
C VAL A 86 8.64 -8.66 3.97
N LYS A 87 9.74 -7.90 3.85
CA LYS A 87 10.99 -8.10 4.59
C LYS A 87 11.18 -7.08 5.71
#